data_AF-A0A7X5AQ51-F1
#
_entry.id   AF-A0A7X5AQ51-F1
#
_cell.length_a   1.000
_cell.length_b   1.000
_cell.length_c   1.000
_cell.angle_alpha   90.00
_cell.angle_beta   90.00
_cell.angle_gamma   90.00
#
_symmetry.space_group_name_H-M   'P 1'
#
loop_
_entity.id
_entity.type
_entity.pdbx_description
1 polymer ?
#
loop_
_entity_poly.entity_id
_entity_poly.type
_entity_poly.pdbx_seq_one_letter_code
_entity_poly.pdbx_strand_id
1 'polypeptide(L)'
;MRASSLLSVITLLGLMLGGCTSLPDRETVASTSNEWLTRSGEAISAQGQRLAGLFGRDDAEQAALARERREERQALFDQPYIDPLTRYLEKHGEDPRYAEVLTDISQERDRRCAAVADEYAERPVSRETLARFRRGYLYSCPAEVNAFYSRVRQQEARRAAAAPAPDAVEMPAEPLAERDERVEEAVDRRQANDCYLLFTIRNLGKAREACRVPAEQDDPRAQRHMGSMAELAGEREEALRWYRRAVSNGDDQARERLEALTASPGDAGIEGTR
;
A
#
# COMPACT_ATOMS: atom_id res chain seq x y z
N MET A 1 -24.52 -58.87 35.57
CA MET A 1 -24.93 -60.28 35.81
C MET A 1 -25.33 -60.83 34.44
N ARG A 2 -24.46 -61.67 33.84
CA ARG A 2 -24.64 -63.13 33.66
C ARG A 2 -25.85 -63.46 32.78
N ALA A 3 -25.81 -64.35 31.78
CA ALA A 3 -24.79 -65.22 31.19
C ALA A 3 -25.49 -65.97 30.02
N SER A 4 -24.72 -66.43 29.02
CA SER A 4 -24.75 -67.78 28.40
C SER A 4 -26.06 -68.34 27.81
N SER A 5 -26.17 -69.13 26.73
CA SER A 5 -25.30 -69.78 25.72
C SER A 5 -26.28 -70.42 24.70
N LEU A 6 -25.95 -70.68 23.42
CA LEU A 6 -25.63 -72.01 22.83
C LEU A 6 -25.78 -71.85 21.28
N LEU A 7 -24.76 -72.05 20.43
CA LEU A 7 -24.09 -73.27 19.91
C LEU A 7 -24.79 -73.97 18.72
N SER A 8 -24.12 -73.96 17.55
CA SER A 8 -24.00 -75.04 16.53
C SER A 8 -23.21 -74.48 15.33
N VAL A 9 -21.88 -74.61 15.22
CA VAL A 9 -21.06 -75.79 14.85
C VAL A 9 -21.44 -76.39 13.50
N ILE A 10 -20.69 -76.06 12.43
CA ILE A 10 -20.24 -77.05 11.43
C ILE A 10 -18.78 -76.73 11.06
N THR A 11 -17.92 -77.66 11.47
CA THR A 11 -16.50 -77.82 11.19
C THR A 11 -16.34 -78.46 9.80
N LEU A 12 -15.37 -78.01 9.00
CA LEU A 12 -14.74 -78.91 8.03
C LEU A 12 -13.25 -78.62 7.89
N LEU A 13 -12.53 -79.67 8.29
CA LEU A 13 -11.11 -79.87 8.45
C LEU A 13 -10.42 -79.93 7.07
N GLY A 14 -9.30 -79.24 6.94
CA GLY A 14 -8.35 -79.42 5.83
C GLY A 14 -6.93 -79.36 6.37
N LEU A 15 -6.43 -80.50 6.85
CA LEU A 15 -5.04 -80.69 7.26
C LEU A 15 -4.22 -81.06 6.03
N MET A 16 -3.20 -80.26 5.70
CA MET A 16 -2.03 -80.73 4.97
C MET A 16 -0.77 -80.21 5.66
N LEU A 17 0.10 -81.18 5.95
CA LEU A 17 1.36 -81.07 6.67
C LEU A 17 2.38 -80.19 5.93
N GLY A 18 3.16 -79.42 6.69
CA GLY A 18 4.33 -78.73 6.15
C GLY A 18 5.14 -78.00 7.21
N GLY A 19 6.20 -78.65 7.70
CA GLY A 19 7.45 -78.00 8.09
C GLY A 19 7.50 -77.29 9.44
N CYS A 20 8.24 -77.87 10.38
CA CYS A 20 8.97 -77.09 11.39
C CYS A 20 10.04 -76.27 10.66
N THR A 21 9.79 -74.98 10.44
CA THR A 21 10.85 -74.00 10.15
C THR A 21 10.88 -73.01 11.29
N SER A 22 12.07 -72.82 11.86
CA SER A 22 12.41 -71.86 12.90
C SER A 22 11.66 -70.53 12.73
N LEU A 23 10.98 -70.09 13.80
CA LEU A 23 10.58 -68.69 13.94
C LEU A 23 11.82 -67.82 13.74
N PRO A 24 11.79 -66.79 12.88
CA PRO A 24 12.87 -65.82 12.83
C PRO A 24 12.93 -65.11 14.19
N ASP A 25 14.14 -64.96 14.72
CA ASP A 25 14.37 -64.29 16.00
C ASP A 25 13.68 -62.93 16.03
N ARG A 26 13.02 -62.60 17.14
CA ARG A 26 12.33 -61.31 17.35
C ARG A 26 13.23 -60.10 17.09
N GLU A 27 14.54 -60.26 17.20
CA GLU A 27 15.53 -59.23 16.87
C GLU A 27 15.59 -58.90 15.37
N THR A 28 15.39 -59.87 14.48
CA THR A 28 15.45 -59.67 13.00
C THR A 28 14.19 -58.99 12.44
N VAL A 29 13.03 -59.22 13.07
CA VAL A 29 11.77 -58.53 12.72
C VAL A 29 11.75 -57.10 13.26
N ALA A 30 12.37 -56.85 14.42
CA ALA A 30 12.54 -55.50 14.96
C ALA A 30 13.55 -54.66 14.17
N SER A 31 14.65 -55.26 13.68
CA SER A 31 15.66 -54.55 12.89
C SER A 31 15.16 -54.14 11.51
N THR A 32 14.45 -55.02 10.80
CA THR A 32 13.86 -54.72 9.48
C THR A 32 12.73 -53.70 9.55
N SER A 33 11.96 -53.68 10.64
CA SER A 33 10.92 -52.67 10.88
C SER A 33 11.53 -51.30 11.21
N ASN A 34 12.61 -51.27 11.99
CA ASN A 34 13.36 -50.04 12.28
C ASN A 34 14.04 -49.47 11.03
N GLU A 35 14.63 -50.32 10.17
CA GLU A 35 15.28 -49.90 8.94
C GLU A 35 14.28 -49.35 7.90
N TRP A 36 13.08 -49.92 7.82
CA TRP A 36 12.01 -49.38 6.99
C TRP A 36 11.46 -48.04 7.52
N LEU A 37 11.32 -47.89 8.84
CA LEU A 37 10.90 -46.65 9.49
C LEU A 37 11.95 -45.53 9.35
N THR A 38 13.24 -45.83 9.51
CA THR A 38 14.32 -44.84 9.32
C THR A 38 14.43 -44.41 7.87
N ARG A 39 14.39 -45.35 6.91
CA ARG A 39 14.44 -45.06 5.48
C ARG A 39 13.24 -44.23 5.00
N SER A 40 12.06 -44.50 5.56
CA SER A 40 10.85 -43.71 5.30
C SER A 40 10.93 -42.32 5.96
N GLY A 41 11.50 -42.21 7.17
CA GLY A 41 11.76 -40.94 7.85
C GLY A 41 12.80 -40.06 7.14
N GLU A 42 13.84 -40.67 6.56
CA GLU A 42 14.84 -39.98 5.74
C GLU A 42 14.24 -39.44 4.43
N ALA A 43 13.39 -40.22 3.76
CA ALA A 43 12.72 -39.77 2.54
C ALA A 43 11.75 -38.60 2.81
N ILE A 44 10.97 -38.68 3.89
CA ILE A 44 10.05 -37.61 4.30
C ILE A 44 10.82 -36.36 4.76
N SER A 45 11.91 -36.51 5.52
CA SER A 45 12.72 -35.38 5.96
C SER A 45 13.47 -34.71 4.79
N ALA A 46 13.96 -35.48 3.82
CA ALA A 46 14.54 -34.93 2.59
C ALA A 46 13.51 -34.15 1.76
N GLN A 47 12.26 -34.64 1.70
CA GLN A 47 11.16 -33.94 1.03
C GLN A 47 10.72 -32.68 1.80
N GLY A 48 10.69 -32.74 3.14
CA GLY A 48 10.45 -31.60 4.02
C GLY A 48 11.54 -30.53 3.95
N GLN A 49 12.81 -30.92 3.86
CA GLN A 49 13.94 -30.00 3.65
C GLN A 49 13.90 -29.33 2.27
N ARG A 50 13.44 -30.03 1.22
CA ARG A 50 13.23 -29.44 -0.11
C ARG A 50 12.10 -28.42 -0.11
N LEU A 51 10.99 -28.69 0.57
CA LEU A 51 9.88 -27.73 0.71
C LEU A 51 10.29 -26.52 1.57
N ALA A 52 10.96 -26.75 2.70
CA ALA A 52 11.54 -25.67 3.51
C ALA A 52 12.57 -24.85 2.74
N GLY A 53 13.35 -25.48 1.86
CA GLY A 53 14.28 -24.81 0.95
C GLY A 53 13.59 -23.96 -0.12
N LEU A 54 12.42 -24.37 -0.61
CA LEU A 54 11.62 -23.57 -1.56
C LEU A 54 10.99 -22.34 -0.87
N PHE A 55 10.32 -22.53 0.28
CA PHE A 55 9.71 -21.42 1.02
C PHE A 55 10.74 -20.49 1.67
N GLY A 56 11.85 -21.04 2.19
CA GLY A 56 12.94 -20.26 2.78
C GLY A 56 13.77 -19.48 1.74
N ARG A 57 13.80 -19.93 0.48
CA ARG A 57 14.45 -19.18 -0.61
C ARG A 57 13.69 -17.89 -0.90
N ASP A 58 12.36 -17.96 -0.92
CA ASP A 58 11.52 -16.78 -1.13
C ASP A 58 11.62 -15.81 0.06
N ASP A 59 11.69 -16.31 1.30
CA ASP A 59 11.92 -15.47 2.49
C ASP A 59 13.29 -14.76 2.45
N ALA A 60 14.35 -15.47 2.04
CA ALA A 60 15.69 -14.90 1.92
C ALA A 60 15.77 -13.85 0.79
N GLU A 61 15.11 -14.10 -0.33
CA GLU A 61 15.01 -13.15 -1.45
C GLU A 61 14.27 -11.87 -1.01
N GLN A 62 13.15 -12.00 -0.30
CA GLN A 62 12.41 -10.85 0.22
C GLN A 62 13.20 -10.07 1.27
N ALA A 63 13.95 -10.76 2.13
CA ALA A 63 14.84 -10.12 3.10
C ALA A 63 15.98 -9.34 2.43
N ALA A 64 16.54 -9.87 1.34
CA ALA A 64 17.56 -9.18 0.54
C ALA A 64 16.98 -7.91 -0.13
N LEU A 65 15.82 -8.02 -0.77
CA LEU A 65 15.13 -6.87 -1.36
C LEU A 65 14.76 -5.81 -0.32
N ALA A 66 14.36 -6.22 0.89
CA ALA A 66 14.09 -5.29 1.99
C ALA A 66 15.36 -4.57 2.48
N ARG A 67 16.53 -5.26 2.48
CA ARG A 67 17.81 -4.61 2.77
C ARG A 67 18.18 -3.60 1.69
N GLU A 68 18.08 -3.96 0.43
CA GLU A 68 18.33 -3.05 -0.70
C GLU A 68 17.49 -1.78 -0.60
N ARG A 69 16.17 -1.90 -0.36
CA ARG A 69 15.30 -0.73 -0.16
C ARG A 69 15.71 0.15 1.04
N ARG A 70 16.17 -0.45 2.13
CA ARG A 70 16.69 0.31 3.29
C ARG A 70 17.98 1.05 2.95
N GLU A 71 18.83 0.47 2.12
CA GLU A 71 20.05 1.12 1.60
C GLU A 71 19.71 2.27 0.66
N GLU A 72 18.75 2.08 -0.26
CA GLU A 72 18.22 3.17 -1.10
C GLU A 72 17.68 4.33 -0.25
N ARG A 73 16.88 4.03 0.78
CA ARG A 73 16.38 5.02 1.74
C ARG A 73 17.53 5.74 2.43
N GLN A 74 18.56 5.02 2.89
CA GLN A 74 19.71 5.64 3.55
C GLN A 74 20.44 6.60 2.61
N ALA A 75 20.69 6.18 1.36
CA ALA A 75 21.32 7.03 0.36
C ALA A 75 20.51 8.31 0.06
N LEU A 76 19.18 8.19 0.08
CA LEU A 76 18.27 9.33 -0.01
C LEU A 76 18.34 10.26 1.21
N PHE A 77 18.66 9.76 2.40
CA PHE A 77 18.75 10.56 3.62
C PHE A 77 20.10 11.24 3.78
N ASP A 78 21.18 10.61 3.30
CA ASP A 78 22.55 11.11 3.39
C ASP A 78 22.79 12.39 2.57
N GLN A 79 21.94 12.65 1.58
CA GLN A 79 21.96 13.87 0.75
C GLN A 79 21.00 14.94 1.31
N PRO A 80 21.21 16.25 1.06
CA PRO A 80 20.41 17.33 1.67
C PRO A 80 19.16 17.78 0.88
N TYR A 81 19.00 17.35 -0.37
CA TYR A 81 17.94 17.79 -1.29
C TYR A 81 16.58 17.12 -1.00
N ILE A 82 15.49 17.79 -1.39
CA ILE A 82 14.11 17.29 -1.17
C ILE A 82 13.59 16.56 -2.41
N ASP A 83 13.92 17.04 -3.61
CA ASP A 83 13.44 16.49 -4.88
C ASP A 83 13.74 15.00 -5.12
N PRO A 84 14.89 14.43 -4.67
CA PRO A 84 15.10 12.99 -4.72
C PRO A 84 14.06 12.20 -3.91
N LEU A 85 13.65 12.71 -2.73
CA LEU A 85 12.62 12.08 -1.89
C LEU A 85 11.27 12.11 -2.61
N THR A 86 10.89 13.27 -3.15
CA THR A 86 9.64 13.43 -3.90
C THR A 86 9.58 12.50 -5.10
N ARG A 87 10.65 12.43 -5.90
CA ARG A 87 10.70 11.51 -7.06
C ARG A 87 10.60 10.05 -6.65
N TYR A 88 11.22 9.67 -5.53
CA TYR A 88 11.13 8.30 -5.04
C TYR A 88 9.69 7.95 -4.63
N LEU A 89 9.01 8.85 -3.91
CA LEU A 89 7.62 8.68 -3.51
C LEU A 89 6.67 8.65 -4.72
N GLU A 90 6.86 9.51 -5.72
CA GLU A 90 6.06 9.49 -6.95
C GLU A 90 6.26 8.20 -7.75
N LYS A 91 7.50 7.69 -7.80
CA LYS A 91 7.83 6.47 -8.53
C LYS A 91 7.31 5.20 -7.86
N HIS A 92 7.37 5.14 -6.53
CA HIS A 92 7.12 3.92 -5.76
C HIS A 92 5.84 3.97 -4.92
N GLY A 93 5.12 5.10 -4.89
CA GLY A 93 4.01 5.37 -3.98
C GLY A 93 2.82 4.43 -4.09
N GLU A 94 2.72 3.65 -5.17
CA GLU A 94 1.67 2.64 -5.38
C GLU A 94 2.17 1.20 -5.27
N ASP A 95 3.43 0.98 -4.88
CA ASP A 95 4.02 -0.34 -4.76
C ASP A 95 4.10 -0.76 -3.28
N PRO A 96 3.26 -1.72 -2.82
CA PRO A 96 3.24 -2.17 -1.44
C PRO A 96 4.58 -2.75 -0.96
N ARG A 97 5.44 -3.19 -1.87
CA ARG A 97 6.79 -3.70 -1.52
C ARG A 97 7.66 -2.62 -0.88
N TYR A 98 7.38 -1.35 -1.18
CA TYR A 98 8.12 -0.20 -0.67
C TYR A 98 7.48 0.43 0.58
N ALA A 99 6.33 -0.06 1.06
CA ALA A 99 5.53 0.58 2.11
C ALA A 99 6.33 0.96 3.39
N GLU A 100 7.26 0.09 3.81
CA GLU A 100 8.16 0.34 4.95
C GLU A 100 8.97 1.64 4.73
N VAL A 101 9.69 1.74 3.61
CA VAL A 101 10.59 2.87 3.33
C VAL A 101 9.83 4.13 2.90
N LEU A 102 8.68 3.99 2.23
CA LEU A 102 7.85 5.12 1.81
C LEU A 102 7.36 5.96 3.00
N THR A 103 7.05 5.30 4.13
CA THR A 103 6.64 5.99 5.36
C THR A 103 7.76 6.91 5.85
N ASP A 104 8.98 6.38 5.99
CA ASP A 104 10.14 7.15 6.44
C ASP A 104 10.46 8.29 5.45
N ILE A 105 10.46 8.01 4.15
CA ILE A 105 10.83 8.98 3.11
C ILE A 105 9.82 10.14 3.04
N SER A 106 8.52 9.87 3.20
CA SER A 106 7.51 10.94 3.25
C SER A 106 7.71 11.83 4.47
N GLN A 107 7.95 11.24 5.64
CA GLN A 107 8.21 12.02 6.86
C GLN A 107 9.44 12.90 6.71
N GLU A 108 10.53 12.38 6.14
CA GLU A 108 11.74 13.16 5.93
C GLU A 108 11.53 14.28 4.88
N ARG A 109 10.79 14.02 3.80
CA ARG A 109 10.41 15.05 2.82
C ARG A 109 9.63 16.17 3.51
N ASP A 110 8.62 15.82 4.28
CA ASP A 110 7.75 16.79 4.94
C ASP A 110 8.52 17.59 6.01
N ARG A 111 9.42 16.93 6.77
CA ARG A 111 10.34 17.58 7.71
C ARG A 111 11.24 18.60 7.01
N ARG A 112 11.83 18.25 5.86
CA ARG A 112 12.69 19.17 5.09
C ARG A 112 11.88 20.32 4.48
N CYS A 113 10.66 20.06 3.99
CA CYS A 113 9.77 21.11 3.52
C CYS A 113 9.41 22.10 4.63
N ALA A 114 9.10 21.60 5.84
CA ALA A 114 8.82 22.45 7.00
C ALA A 114 10.02 23.32 7.38
N ALA A 115 11.24 22.75 7.41
CA ALA A 115 12.45 23.52 7.71
C ALA A 115 12.70 24.65 6.68
N VAL A 116 12.45 24.38 5.39
CA VAL A 116 12.52 25.42 4.35
C VAL A 116 11.42 26.47 4.55
N ALA A 117 10.20 26.05 4.90
CA ALA A 117 9.10 26.98 5.17
C ALA A 117 9.43 27.94 6.33
N ASP A 118 10.06 27.43 7.40
CA ASP A 118 10.54 28.23 8.53
C ASP A 118 11.59 29.25 8.09
N GLU A 119 12.58 28.83 7.30
CA GLU A 119 13.59 29.74 6.74
C GLU A 119 12.96 30.84 5.88
N TYR A 120 11.97 30.51 5.06
CA TYR A 120 11.25 31.48 4.24
C TYR A 120 10.28 32.35 5.06
N ALA A 121 9.86 31.92 6.25
CA ALA A 121 9.01 32.72 7.12
C ALA A 121 9.73 33.95 7.69
N GLU A 122 11.05 33.89 7.83
CA GLU A 122 11.89 35.02 8.28
C GLU A 122 12.24 35.99 7.14
N ARG A 123 12.05 35.59 5.88
CA ARG A 123 12.37 36.41 4.71
C ARG A 123 11.30 37.48 4.47
N PRO A 124 11.65 38.60 3.80
CA PRO A 124 10.67 39.61 3.42
C PRO A 124 9.54 39.01 2.59
N VAL A 125 8.30 39.24 3.02
CA VAL A 125 7.11 38.90 2.24
C VAL A 125 7.10 39.82 1.00
N SER A 126 7.40 39.26 -0.16
CA SER A 126 7.55 40.01 -1.42
C SER A 126 7.45 39.09 -2.63
N ARG A 127 7.16 39.67 -3.81
CA ARG A 127 7.17 38.93 -5.09
C ARG A 127 8.52 38.32 -5.41
N GLU A 128 9.62 38.98 -5.07
CA GLU A 128 10.97 38.47 -5.31
C GLU A 128 11.25 37.21 -4.48
N THR A 129 10.94 37.26 -3.18
CA THR A 129 11.09 36.11 -2.29
C THR A 129 10.22 34.94 -2.75
N LEU A 130 8.96 35.23 -3.13
CA LEU A 130 8.04 34.23 -3.68
C LEU A 130 8.59 33.58 -4.96
N ALA A 131 9.12 34.36 -5.90
CA ALA A 131 9.70 33.84 -7.14
C ALA A 131 10.89 32.91 -6.86
N ARG A 132 11.72 33.25 -5.87
CA ARG A 132 12.82 32.39 -5.40
C ARG A 132 12.31 31.10 -4.77
N PHE A 133 11.30 31.20 -3.91
CA PHE A 133 10.70 30.04 -3.24
C PHE A 133 10.12 29.05 -4.27
N ARG A 134 9.31 29.58 -5.20
CA ARG A 134 8.72 28.80 -6.30
C ARG A 134 9.75 28.07 -7.14
N ARG A 135 10.79 28.78 -7.56
CA ARG A 135 11.84 28.20 -8.42
C ARG A 135 12.57 27.05 -7.72
N GLY A 136 12.78 27.14 -6.41
CA GLY A 136 13.55 26.14 -5.66
C GLY A 136 12.73 24.95 -5.16
N TYR A 137 11.47 25.17 -4.78
CA TYR A 137 10.75 24.23 -3.90
C TYR A 137 9.34 23.88 -4.36
N LEU A 138 8.85 24.45 -5.46
CA LEU A 138 7.48 24.20 -5.91
C LEU A 138 7.20 22.72 -6.23
N TYR A 139 8.21 22.00 -6.72
CA TYR A 139 8.06 20.58 -7.05
C TYR A 139 7.80 19.71 -5.80
N SER A 140 8.60 19.90 -4.75
CA SER A 140 8.56 19.06 -3.54
C SER A 140 7.67 19.59 -2.42
N CYS A 141 7.58 20.92 -2.27
CA CYS A 141 6.90 21.61 -1.18
C CYS A 141 5.82 22.59 -1.69
N PRO A 142 4.90 22.16 -2.57
CA PRO A 142 3.93 23.07 -3.19
C PRO A 142 2.97 23.72 -2.19
N ALA A 143 2.59 23.01 -1.11
CA ALA A 143 1.76 23.56 -0.05
C ALA A 143 2.42 24.75 0.66
N GLU A 144 3.71 24.65 0.98
CA GLU A 144 4.47 25.71 1.64
C GLU A 144 4.65 26.93 0.73
N VAL A 145 4.90 26.68 -0.55
CA VAL A 145 4.97 27.73 -1.57
C VAL A 145 3.61 28.42 -1.73
N ASN A 146 2.51 27.67 -1.69
CA ASN A 146 1.16 28.23 -1.77
C ASN A 146 0.78 29.06 -0.52
N ALA A 147 1.20 28.62 0.66
CA ALA A 147 1.04 29.37 1.90
C ALA A 147 1.81 30.70 1.84
N PHE A 148 3.05 30.70 1.34
CA PHE A 148 3.82 31.93 1.12
C PHE A 148 3.16 32.85 0.08
N TYR A 149 2.68 32.29 -1.03
CA TYR A 149 1.93 33.03 -2.05
C TYR A 149 0.74 33.79 -1.47
N SER A 150 -0.07 33.09 -0.66
CA SER A 150 -1.23 33.67 0.02
C SER A 150 -0.85 34.84 0.94
N ARG A 151 0.30 34.76 1.62
CA ARG A 151 0.81 35.87 2.45
C ARG A 151 1.21 37.09 1.63
N VAL A 152 1.91 36.90 0.50
CA VAL A 152 2.30 38.00 -0.39
C VAL A 152 1.06 38.71 -0.94
N ARG A 153 0.08 37.93 -1.40
CA ARG A 153 -1.24 38.41 -1.83
C ARG A 153 -1.93 39.28 -0.77
N GLN A 154 -2.03 38.77 0.45
CA GLN A 154 -2.66 39.51 1.55
C GLN A 154 -1.90 40.80 1.88
N GLN A 155 -0.57 40.79 1.83
CA GLN A 155 0.23 41.98 2.08
C GLN A 155 0.06 43.03 0.98
N GLU A 156 0.01 42.62 -0.28
CA GLU A 156 -0.26 43.53 -1.40
C GLU A 156 -1.65 44.17 -1.27
N ALA A 157 -2.67 43.38 -0.95
CA ALA A 157 -4.03 43.90 -0.70
C ALA A 157 -4.07 44.89 0.46
N ARG A 158 -3.36 44.60 1.57
CA ARG A 158 -3.27 45.52 2.73
C ARG A 158 -2.56 46.83 2.37
N ARG A 159 -1.48 46.78 1.57
CA ARG A 159 -0.77 47.98 1.11
C ARG A 159 -1.64 48.83 0.19
N ALA A 160 -2.36 48.20 -0.74
CA ALA A 160 -3.30 48.88 -1.62
C ALA A 160 -4.44 49.57 -0.83
N ALA A 161 -4.97 48.91 0.20
CA ALA A 161 -6.02 49.49 1.05
C ALA A 161 -5.51 50.61 1.99
N ALA A 162 -4.23 50.58 2.38
CA ALA A 162 -3.62 51.59 3.25
C ALA A 162 -3.05 52.80 2.49
N ALA A 163 -2.92 52.71 1.17
CA ALA A 163 -2.45 53.82 0.36
C ALA A 163 -3.52 54.94 0.33
N PRO A 164 -3.17 56.20 0.64
CA PRO A 164 -4.08 57.31 0.44
C PRO A 164 -4.44 57.40 -1.05
N ALA A 165 -5.72 57.62 -1.37
CA ALA A 165 -6.20 57.70 -2.75
C ALA A 165 -5.37 58.74 -3.54
N PRO A 166 -4.60 58.34 -4.57
CA PRO A 166 -3.79 59.30 -5.30
C PRO A 166 -4.54 59.84 -6.51
N ASP A 167 -4.51 61.17 -6.66
CA ASP A 167 -4.47 61.81 -7.97
C ASP A 167 -3.25 61.26 -8.74
N ALA A 168 -3.49 60.78 -9.95
CA ALA A 168 -2.56 60.55 -11.07
C ALA A 168 -1.47 59.44 -10.98
N VAL A 169 -1.65 58.47 -11.89
CA VAL A 169 -0.64 57.89 -12.80
C VAL A 169 0.60 57.22 -12.17
N GLU A 170 0.42 55.98 -11.76
CA GLU A 170 1.39 54.91 -12.06
C GLU A 170 0.56 53.64 -12.27
N MET A 171 0.56 53.06 -13.48
CA MET A 171 -0.14 51.79 -13.69
C MET A 171 0.43 50.77 -12.71
N PRO A 172 -0.35 50.24 -11.75
CA PRO A 172 0.18 49.28 -10.81
C PRO A 172 0.60 48.04 -11.61
N ALA A 173 1.74 47.44 -11.25
CA ALA A 173 1.98 46.05 -11.62
C ALA A 173 0.70 45.26 -11.28
N GLU A 174 0.14 44.53 -12.24
CA GLU A 174 -1.12 43.80 -12.02
C GLU A 174 -1.06 43.07 -10.68
N PRO A 175 -2.11 43.17 -9.83
CA PRO A 175 -2.17 42.44 -8.57
C PRO A 175 -1.87 40.97 -8.84
N LEU A 176 -1.15 40.31 -7.92
CA LEU A 176 -0.98 38.87 -8.04
C LEU A 176 -2.35 38.22 -8.23
N ALA A 177 -2.46 37.26 -9.15
CA ALA A 177 -3.71 36.55 -9.42
C ALA A 177 -4.32 35.97 -8.14
N GLU A 178 -5.61 35.65 -8.12
CA GLU A 178 -6.20 34.98 -6.96
C GLU A 178 -5.63 33.58 -6.74
N ARG A 179 -5.33 32.93 -7.86
CA ARG A 179 -4.90 31.56 -7.99
C ARG A 179 -3.66 31.57 -8.88
N ASP A 180 -2.61 30.85 -8.48
CA ASP A 180 -1.43 30.66 -9.33
C ASP A 180 -1.47 29.26 -9.93
N GLU A 181 -1.83 29.17 -11.21
CA GLU A 181 -2.06 27.91 -11.90
C GLU A 181 -0.91 26.91 -11.74
N ARG A 182 0.34 27.39 -11.75
CA ARG A 182 1.52 26.52 -11.58
C ARG A 182 1.64 25.99 -10.17
N VAL A 183 1.25 26.80 -9.18
CA VAL A 183 1.19 26.36 -7.78
C VAL A 183 0.08 25.36 -7.60
N GLU A 184 -1.08 25.60 -8.19
CA GLU A 184 -2.25 24.74 -8.08
C GLU A 184 -2.02 23.39 -8.71
N GLU A 185 -1.50 23.35 -9.93
CA GLU A 185 -1.13 22.09 -10.58
C GLU A 185 -0.14 21.27 -9.70
N ALA A 186 0.81 21.95 -9.06
CA ALA A 186 1.76 21.27 -8.18
C ALA A 186 1.12 20.78 -6.86
N VAL A 187 0.18 21.55 -6.31
CA VAL A 187 -0.62 21.14 -5.13
C VAL A 187 -1.51 19.96 -5.47
N ASP A 188 -2.21 20.00 -6.60
CA ASP A 188 -3.12 18.94 -7.06
C ASP A 188 -2.33 17.65 -7.33
N ARG A 189 -1.19 17.74 -8.03
CA ARG A 189 -0.28 16.60 -8.22
C ARG A 189 0.19 16.04 -6.88
N ARG A 190 0.54 16.91 -5.92
CA ARG A 190 0.99 16.46 -4.60
C ARG A 190 -0.14 15.75 -3.83
N GLN A 191 -1.35 16.29 -3.87
CA GLN A 191 -2.51 15.70 -3.21
C GLN A 191 -2.87 14.32 -3.78
N ALA A 192 -2.82 14.17 -5.11
CA ALA A 192 -3.02 12.87 -5.77
C ALA A 192 -1.97 11.84 -5.32
N ASN A 193 -0.69 12.23 -5.30
CA ASN A 193 0.37 11.34 -4.83
C ASN A 193 0.26 10.97 -3.35
N ASP A 194 -0.18 11.90 -2.49
CA ASP A 194 -0.41 11.61 -1.07
C ASP A 194 -1.57 10.63 -0.88
N CYS A 195 -2.63 10.71 -1.69
CA CYS A 195 -3.69 9.68 -1.74
C CYS A 195 -3.11 8.28 -2.00
N TYR A 196 -2.29 8.15 -3.05
CA TYR A 196 -1.71 6.87 -3.44
C TYR A 196 -0.79 6.30 -2.35
N LEU A 197 0.10 7.15 -1.87
CA LEU A 197 1.05 6.81 -0.82
C LEU A 197 0.33 6.33 0.45
N LEU A 198 -0.64 7.10 0.94
CA LEU A 198 -1.37 6.80 2.17
C LEU A 198 -2.16 5.49 2.06
N PHE A 199 -2.74 5.22 0.89
CA PHE A 199 -3.41 3.95 0.62
C PHE A 199 -2.40 2.77 0.65
N THR A 200 -1.26 2.92 -0.02
CA THR A 200 -0.21 1.90 -0.10
C THR A 200 0.39 1.55 1.25
N ILE A 201 0.64 2.54 2.12
CA ILE A 201 1.12 2.32 3.49
C ILE A 201 -0.01 1.95 4.47
N ARG A 202 -1.22 1.68 3.95
CA ARG A 202 -2.40 1.21 4.69
C ARG A 202 -2.93 2.19 5.75
N ASN A 203 -2.67 3.48 5.57
CA ASN A 203 -3.29 4.52 6.39
C ASN A 203 -4.66 4.93 5.81
N LEU A 204 -5.62 4.01 5.87
CA LEU A 204 -6.90 4.13 5.14
C LEU A 204 -7.73 5.36 5.55
N GLY A 205 -7.65 5.79 6.81
CA GLY A 205 -8.35 7.00 7.29
C GLY A 205 -7.85 8.26 6.59
N LYS A 206 -6.54 8.49 6.64
CA LYS A 206 -5.93 9.64 5.95
C LYS A 206 -5.98 9.49 4.42
N ALA A 207 -5.89 8.26 3.91
CA ALA A 207 -6.01 8.00 2.48
C ALA A 207 -7.38 8.43 1.97
N ARG A 208 -8.49 8.11 2.68
CA ARG A 208 -9.84 8.53 2.28
C ARG A 208 -9.96 10.05 2.19
N GLU A 209 -9.37 10.78 3.13
CA GLU A 209 -9.34 12.25 3.10
C GLU A 209 -8.51 12.78 1.93
N ALA A 210 -7.30 12.25 1.74
CA ALA A 210 -6.38 12.68 0.68
C ALA A 210 -6.91 12.37 -0.72
N CYS A 211 -7.60 11.23 -0.89
CA CYS A 211 -8.13 10.78 -2.18
C CYS A 211 -9.40 11.51 -2.62
N ARG A 212 -10.12 12.19 -1.71
CA ARG A 212 -11.42 12.81 -2.03
C ARG A 212 -11.32 13.81 -3.19
N VAL A 213 -10.46 14.82 -3.06
CA VAL A 213 -10.35 15.89 -4.06
C VAL A 213 -9.81 15.36 -5.40
N PRO A 214 -8.70 14.59 -5.45
CA PRO A 214 -8.24 14.01 -6.72
C PRO A 214 -9.31 13.12 -7.38
N ALA A 215 -10.03 12.30 -6.61
CA ALA A 215 -11.10 11.45 -7.15
C ALA A 215 -12.28 12.26 -7.69
N GLU A 216 -12.61 13.39 -7.06
CA GLU A 216 -13.62 14.34 -7.54
C GLU A 216 -13.17 15.06 -8.83
N GLN A 217 -11.87 15.30 -8.97
CA GLN A 217 -11.19 15.87 -10.15
C GLN A 217 -10.86 14.83 -11.24
N ASP A 218 -11.56 13.70 -11.23
CA ASP A 218 -11.43 12.66 -12.25
C ASP A 218 -10.09 11.93 -12.31
N ASP A 219 -9.29 11.96 -11.24
CA ASP A 219 -8.10 11.12 -11.13
C ASP A 219 -8.50 9.62 -11.03
N PRO A 220 -8.21 8.80 -12.06
CA PRO A 220 -8.69 7.42 -12.13
C PRO A 220 -8.15 6.56 -10.98
N ARG A 221 -6.89 6.80 -10.57
CA ARG A 221 -6.22 6.03 -9.53
C ARG A 221 -6.80 6.35 -8.15
N ALA A 222 -7.05 7.63 -7.84
CA ALA A 222 -7.69 8.02 -6.60
C ALA A 222 -9.12 7.48 -6.50
N GLN A 223 -9.86 7.44 -7.62
CA GLN A 223 -11.18 6.79 -7.69
C GLN A 223 -11.10 5.29 -7.41
N ARG A 224 -10.12 4.57 -7.98
CA ARG A 224 -9.87 3.17 -7.64
C ARG A 224 -9.55 2.98 -6.16
N HIS A 225 -8.73 3.84 -5.56
CA HIS A 225 -8.40 3.76 -4.14
C HIS A 225 -9.62 4.05 -3.25
N MET A 226 -10.45 5.04 -3.60
CA MET A 226 -11.74 5.29 -2.95
C MET A 226 -12.67 4.07 -3.01
N GLY A 227 -12.78 3.43 -4.18
CA GLY A 227 -13.54 2.19 -4.35
C GLY A 227 -13.01 1.06 -3.48
N SER A 228 -11.69 0.91 -3.40
CA SER A 228 -11.03 -0.13 -2.58
C SER A 228 -11.21 0.11 -1.09
N MET A 229 -11.17 1.36 -0.62
CA MET A 229 -11.47 1.69 0.77
C MET A 229 -12.93 1.45 1.13
N ALA A 230 -13.86 1.76 0.23
CA ALA A 230 -15.29 1.47 0.41
C ALA A 230 -15.55 -0.05 0.45
N GLU A 231 -14.90 -0.83 -0.43
CA GLU A 231 -15.01 -2.29 -0.41
C GLU A 231 -14.50 -2.89 0.90
N LEU A 232 -13.33 -2.43 1.38
CA LEU A 232 -12.79 -2.83 2.68
C LEU A 232 -13.70 -2.45 3.86
N ALA A 233 -14.52 -1.42 3.70
CA ALA A 233 -15.50 -0.99 4.70
C ALA A 233 -16.87 -1.69 4.57
N GLY A 234 -17.05 -2.57 3.58
CA GLY A 234 -18.35 -3.21 3.30
C GLY A 234 -19.37 -2.29 2.62
N GLU A 235 -18.94 -1.11 2.18
CA GLU A 235 -19.78 -0.08 1.54
C GLU A 235 -19.95 -0.39 0.04
N ARG A 236 -20.55 -1.54 -0.28
CA ARG A 236 -20.56 -2.11 -1.62
C ARG A 236 -21.05 -1.15 -2.71
N GLU A 237 -22.15 -0.45 -2.47
CA GLU A 237 -22.70 0.50 -3.45
C GLU A 237 -21.77 1.67 -3.70
N GLU A 238 -21.03 2.13 -2.68
CA GLU A 238 -20.03 3.17 -2.84
C GLU A 238 -18.81 2.67 -3.61
N ALA A 239 -18.32 1.47 -3.29
CA ALA A 239 -17.25 0.83 -4.03
C ALA A 239 -17.58 0.72 -5.53
N LEU A 240 -18.79 0.25 -5.86
CA LEU A 240 -19.26 0.17 -7.25
C LEU A 240 -19.32 1.54 -7.94
N ARG A 241 -19.80 2.59 -7.25
CA ARG A 241 -19.84 3.94 -7.83
C ARG A 241 -18.44 4.43 -8.18
N TRP A 242 -17.49 4.30 -7.25
CA TRP A 242 -16.12 4.75 -7.47
C TRP A 242 -15.40 3.93 -8.52
N TYR A 243 -15.52 2.61 -8.51
CA TYR A 243 -14.90 1.77 -9.53
C TYR A 243 -15.45 2.03 -10.93
N ARG A 244 -16.76 2.27 -11.10
CA ARG A 244 -17.32 2.66 -12.39
C ARG A 244 -16.74 3.97 -12.91
N ARG A 245 -16.57 4.97 -12.04
CA ARG A 245 -15.96 6.25 -12.40
C ARG A 245 -14.49 6.08 -12.80
N ALA A 246 -13.73 5.31 -12.03
CA ALA A 246 -12.34 4.97 -12.34
C ALA A 246 -12.20 4.29 -13.71
N VAL A 247 -13.05 3.31 -14.01
CA VAL A 247 -13.10 2.64 -15.34
C VAL A 247 -13.44 3.63 -16.45
N SER A 248 -14.42 4.51 -16.23
CA SER A 248 -14.78 5.55 -17.21
C SER A 248 -13.62 6.52 -17.50
N ASN A 249 -12.73 6.72 -16.53
CA ASN A 249 -11.54 7.55 -16.64
C ASN A 249 -10.27 6.74 -17.00
N GLY A 250 -10.41 5.46 -17.37
CA GLY A 250 -9.32 4.65 -17.92
C GLY A 250 -8.51 3.83 -16.92
N ASP A 251 -8.99 3.62 -15.68
CA ASP A 251 -8.32 2.72 -14.72
C ASP A 251 -8.63 1.23 -15.03
N ASP A 252 -7.68 0.54 -15.66
CA ASP A 252 -7.80 -0.89 -15.95
C ASP A 252 -7.82 -1.78 -14.69
N GLN A 253 -7.11 -1.39 -13.62
CA GLN A 253 -7.11 -2.15 -12.36
C GLN A 253 -8.48 -2.05 -11.68
N ALA A 254 -9.18 -0.92 -11.81
CA ALA A 254 -10.54 -0.76 -11.31
C ALA A 254 -11.54 -1.64 -12.04
N ARG A 255 -11.31 -1.92 -13.34
CA ARG A 255 -12.18 -2.83 -14.12
C ARG A 255 -12.19 -4.24 -13.51
N GLU A 256 -11.01 -4.77 -13.20
CA GLU A 256 -10.88 -6.09 -12.56
C GLU A 256 -11.62 -6.15 -11.21
N ARG A 257 -11.48 -5.09 -10.40
CA ARG A 257 -12.19 -4.98 -9.11
C ARG A 257 -13.71 -4.86 -9.28
N LEU A 258 -14.16 -4.09 -10.26
CA LEU A 258 -15.58 -3.91 -10.58
C LEU A 258 -16.22 -5.23 -11.01
N GLU A 259 -15.55 -5.98 -11.88
CA GLU A 259 -16.02 -7.30 -12.32
C GLU A 259 -16.12 -8.28 -11.15
N ALA A 260 -15.08 -8.35 -10.29
CA ALA A 260 -15.11 -9.20 -9.10
C ALA A 260 -16.26 -8.84 -8.13
N LEU A 261 -16.46 -7.53 -7.88
CA LEU A 261 -17.48 -7.07 -6.93
C LEU A 261 -18.91 -7.23 -7.46
N THR A 262 -19.10 -7.16 -8.77
CA THR A 262 -20.40 -7.39 -9.43
C THR A 262 -20.74 -8.87 -9.59
N ALA A 263 -19.73 -9.73 -9.78
CA ALA A 263 -19.91 -11.18 -9.84
C ALA A 263 -20.17 -11.82 -8.47
N SER A 264 -19.73 -11.17 -7.38
CA SER A 264 -20.06 -11.62 -6.02
C SER A 264 -21.57 -11.46 -5.78
N PRO A 265 -22.32 -12.55 -5.48
CA PRO A 265 -23.72 -12.45 -5.07
C PRO A 265 -23.74 -11.64 -3.77
N GLY A 266 -24.12 -10.37 -3.85
CA GLY A 266 -24.33 -9.56 -2.66
C GLY A 266 -25.44 -10.22 -1.86
N ASP A 267 -25.19 -10.52 -0.58
CA ASP A 267 -26.12 -11.12 0.39
C ASP A 267 -27.56 -11.14 -0.15
N ALA A 268 -27.89 -12.22 -0.87
CA ALA A 268 -29.23 -12.44 -1.33
C ALA A 268 -30.06 -12.55 -0.05
N GLY A 269 -30.92 -11.56 0.16
CA GLY A 269 -31.73 -11.44 1.34
C GLY A 269 -32.33 -12.79 1.73
N ILE A 270 -32.21 -13.11 3.01
CA ILE A 270 -33.09 -14.06 3.68
C ILE A 270 -34.51 -13.45 3.63
N GLU A 271 -35.17 -13.52 2.49
CA GLU A 271 -36.59 -13.26 2.33
C GLU A 271 -37.13 -14.20 1.24
N GLY A 272 -37.87 -15.23 1.67
CA GLY A 272 -38.75 -15.96 0.75
C GLY A 272 -38.68 -17.48 0.77
N THR A 273 -38.59 -18.12 1.93
CA THR A 273 -39.15 -19.49 2.09
C THR A 273 -40.14 -19.49 3.25
N ARG A 274 -41.38 -19.10 2.93
CA ARG A 274 -42.57 -19.56 3.65
C ARG A 274 -43.13 -20.77 2.92
#